data_AF-H5Y0D9-F1
#
_entry.id   AF-H5Y0D9-F1
#
_cell.length_a   1.000
_cell.length_b   1.000
_cell.length_c   1.000
_cell.angle_alpha   90.00
_cell.angle_beta   90.00
_cell.angle_gamma   90.00
#
_symmetry.space_group_name_H-M   'P 1'
#
loop_
_entity.id
_entity.type
_entity.pdbx_description
1 polymer ?
#
loop_
_entity_poly.entity_id
_entity_poly.type
_entity_poly.pdbx_seq_one_letter_code
_entity_poly.pdbx_strand_id
1 'polypeptide(L)' 'MQIALVILLILSSLGLVATVLLQSGRSAGLSGAITGAGEAIFGKKKGMDELFAKLTGVLAGVFLLSSLGLAMLG' A
#
# COMPACT_ATOMS: atom_id res chain seq x y z
N MET A 1 26.19 3.56 -9.35
CA MET A 1 25.22 2.68 -8.65
C MET A 1 24.26 3.46 -7.76
N GLN A 2 24.75 4.41 -6.95
CA GLN A 2 23.89 5.23 -6.05
C GLN A 2 22.74 5.96 -6.77
N ILE A 3 22.99 6.56 -7.95
CA ILE A 3 21.94 7.25 -8.72
C ILE A 3 20.75 6.32 -9.04
N ALA A 4 21.02 5.06 -9.37
CA ALA A 4 19.95 4.10 -9.66
C ALA A 4 19.10 3.81 -8.40
N LEU A 5 19.74 3.66 -7.23
CA LEU A 5 19.03 3.49 -5.95
C LEU A 5 18.21 4.73 -5.59
N VAL A 6 18.72 5.93 -5.85
CA VAL A 6 18.00 7.19 -5.61
C VAL A 6 16.76 7.28 -6.49
N ILE A 7 16.88 6.96 -7.78
CA ILE A 7 15.74 6.93 -8.70
C ILE A 7 14.69 5.92 -8.20
N LEU A 8 15.11 4.72 -7.83
CA LEU A 8 14.21 3.66 -7.35
C LEU A 8 13.52 4.06 -6.03
N LEU A 9 14.24 4.74 -5.14
CA LEU A 9 13.72 5.29 -3.89
C LEU A 9 12.65 6.36 -4.15
N ILE A 10 12.90 7.30 -5.06
CA ILE A 10 11.94 8.36 -5.39
C ILE A 10 10.66 7.76 -6.02
N LEU A 11 10.81 6.83 -6.96
CA LEU A 11 9.67 6.17 -7.62
C LEU A 11 8.83 5.34 -6.64
N SER A 12 9.48 4.56 -5.77
CA SER A 12 8.78 3.79 -4.74
C SER A 12 8.08 4.68 -3.71
N SER A 13 8.68 5.82 -3.36
CA SER A 13 8.07 6.83 -2.47
C SER A 13 6.80 7.41 -3.05
N LEU A 14 6.84 7.84 -4.32
CA LEU A 14 5.66 8.37 -5.02
C LEU A 14 4.56 7.32 -5.15
N GLY A 15 4.93 6.08 -5.48
CA GLY A 15 4.00 4.95 -5.52
C GLY A 15 3.36 4.68 -4.16
N LEU A 16 4.13 4.70 -3.07
CA LEU A 16 3.60 4.52 -1.72
C LEU A 16 2.59 5.60 -1.35
N VAL A 17 2.92 6.87 -1.59
CA VAL A 17 1.99 7.98 -1.31
C VAL A 17 0.70 7.81 -2.11
N ALA A 18 0.80 7.57 -3.41
CA ALA A 18 -0.39 7.38 -4.25
C ALA A 18 -1.25 6.20 -3.78
N THR A 19 -0.63 5.08 -3.41
CA THR A 19 -1.36 3.85 -3.09
C THR A 19 -1.97 3.89 -1.70
N VAL A 20 -1.30 4.48 -0.71
CA VAL A 20 -1.85 4.68 0.64
C VAL A 20 -3.04 5.65 0.61
N LEU A 21 -2.97 6.70 -0.21
CA LEU A 21 -4.11 7.63 -0.37
C LEU A 21 -5.34 6.98 -1.02
N LEU A 22 -5.13 5.97 -1.86
CA LEU A 22 -6.21 5.22 -2.53
C LEU A 22 -6.79 4.09 -1.66
N GLN A 23 -6.14 3.72 -0.56
CA GLN A 23 -6.67 2.71 0.37
C GLN A 23 -7.83 3.28 1.20
N SER A 24 -8.90 2.50 1.36
CA SER A 24 -10.00 2.90 2.24
C SER A 24 -9.55 3.02 3.71
N GLY A 25 -9.93 4.13 4.35
CA GLY A 25 -9.60 4.42 5.74
C GLY A 25 -10.35 3.53 6.74
N ARG A 26 -9.85 3.48 7.98
CA ARG A 26 -10.29 2.61 9.09
C ARG A 26 -11.82 2.56 9.34
N SER A 27 -12.57 3.60 8.98
CA SER A 27 -14.03 3.67 9.17
C SER A 27 -14.83 2.75 8.24
N ALA A 28 -14.30 2.42 7.05
CA ALA A 28 -14.96 1.50 6.11
C ALA A 28 -15.13 0.08 6.69
N GLY A 29 -14.23 -0.33 7.60
CA GLY A 29 -14.32 -1.61 8.31
C GLY A 29 -15.35 -1.63 9.45
N LEU A 30 -15.66 -0.47 10.05
CA LEU A 30 -16.59 -0.37 11.18
C LEU A 30 -18.05 -0.34 10.72
N SER A 31 -18.34 0.33 9.60
CA SER A 31 -19.67 0.28 8.95
C SER A 31 -20.03 -1.13 8.46
N GLY A 32 -19.04 -1.94 8.06
CA GLY A 32 -19.27 -3.34 7.68
C GLY A 32 -19.47 -4.31 8.86
N ALA A 33 -18.96 -3.99 10.05
CA ALA A 33 -19.11 -4.83 11.24
C ALA A 33 -20.52 -4.74 11.87
N ILE A 34 -21.24 -3.63 11.65
CA ILE A 34 -22.58 -3.38 12.22
C ILE A 34 -23.69 -3.87 11.26
N THR A 35 -23.45 -3.85 9.94
CA THR A 35 -24.40 -4.30 8.89
C THR A 35 -24.19 -5.76 8.45
N GLY A 36 -23.13 -6.42 8.95
CA GLY A 36 -22.56 -7.66 8.42
C GLY A 36 -23.42 -8.93 8.45
N ALA A 37 -24.56 -8.96 9.15
CA ALA A 37 -25.44 -10.14 9.15
C ALA A 37 -26.23 -10.33 7.84
N GLY A 38 -26.51 -9.25 7.09
CA GLY A 38 -27.25 -9.31 5.82
C GLY A 38 -26.36 -9.23 4.57
N GLU A 39 -25.23 -8.52 4.65
CA GLU A 39 -24.35 -8.24 3.50
C GLU A 39 -23.30 -9.33 3.22
N ALA A 40 -23.09 -10.28 4.14
CA ALA A 40 -22.22 -11.44 3.86
C ALA A 40 -22.76 -12.29 2.68
N ILE A 41 -24.06 -12.21 2.41
CA ILE A 41 -24.77 -12.91 1.31
C ILE A 41 -24.80 -12.06 0.02
N PHE A 42 -24.71 -10.74 0.09
CA PHE A 42 -24.77 -9.84 -1.08
C PHE A 42 -23.35 -9.40 -1.49
N GLY A 43 -22.77 -10.16 -2.41
CA GLY A 43 -21.36 -10.09 -2.74
C GLY A 43 -20.80 -8.72 -3.16
N LYS A 44 -19.55 -8.52 -2.72
CA LYS A 44 -18.44 -7.78 -3.37
C LYS A 44 -18.46 -6.25 -3.33
N LYS A 45 -17.39 -5.69 -2.70
CA LYS A 45 -16.43 -4.75 -3.32
C LYS A 45 -15.11 -4.53 -2.54
N LYS A 46 -14.60 -5.54 -1.81
CA LYS A 46 -13.31 -5.42 -1.06
C LYS A 46 -12.04 -5.60 -1.90
N GLY A 47 -12.17 -6.01 -3.17
CA GLY A 47 -11.02 -6.44 -3.99
C GLY A 47 -10.06 -5.30 -4.39
N MET A 48 -10.56 -4.07 -4.53
CA MET A 48 -9.72 -2.93 -4.88
C MET A 48 -8.82 -2.52 -3.71
N ASP A 49 -9.38 -2.45 -2.50
CA ASP A 49 -8.61 -2.18 -1.28
C ASP A 49 -7.57 -3.26 -1.02
N GLU A 50 -7.91 -4.53 -1.24
CA GLU A 50 -6.97 -5.63 -1.06
C GLU A 50 -5.83 -5.58 -2.10
N LEU A 51 -6.12 -5.17 -3.34
CA LEU A 51 -5.10 -4.96 -4.36
C LEU A 51 -4.16 -3.81 -3.99
N PHE A 52 -4.71 -2.66 -3.57
CA PHE A 52 -3.91 -1.53 -3.11
C PHE A 52 -3.09 -1.88 -1.87
N ALA A 53 -3.63 -2.66 -0.93
CA ALA A 53 -2.90 -3.13 0.25
C ALA A 53 -1.70 -4.03 -0.13
N LYS A 54 -1.89 -4.98 -1.05
CA LYS A 54 -0.79 -5.84 -1.54
C LYS A 54 0.27 -5.02 -2.28
N LEU A 55 -0.16 -4.09 -3.14
CA LEU A 55 0.75 -3.25 -3.92
C LEU A 55 1.56 -2.30 -3.02
N THR A 56 0.92 -1.67 -2.03
CA THR A 56 1.61 -0.87 -1.01
C THR A 56 2.61 -1.71 -0.21
N GLY A 57 2.28 -2.96 0.14
CA GLY A 57 3.21 -3.87 0.81
C GLY A 57 4.48 -4.13 -0.01
N VAL A 58 4.34 -4.38 -1.31
CA VAL A 58 5.50 -4.57 -2.21
C VAL A 58 6.31 -3.29 -2.35
N LEU A 59 5.64 -2.14 -2.57
CA LEU A 59 6.31 -0.85 -2.68
C LEU A 59 7.05 -0.46 -1.39
N ALA A 60 6.49 -0.81 -0.22
CA ALA A 60 7.11 -0.59 1.07
C ALA A 60 8.40 -1.41 1.23
N GLY A 61 8.37 -2.69 0.85
CA GLY A 61 9.55 -3.54 0.86
C GLY A 61 10.66 -2.98 -0.05
N VAL A 62 10.30 -2.58 -1.27
CA VAL A 62 11.24 -1.99 -2.24
C VAL A 62 11.82 -0.67 -1.73
N PHE A 63 10.99 0.20 -1.17
CA PHE A 63 11.42 1.47 -0.60
C PHE A 63 12.42 1.26 0.55
N LEU A 64 12.11 0.35 1.48
CA LEU A 64 12.98 0.05 2.62
C LEU A 64 14.33 -0.51 2.19
N LEU A 65 14.34 -1.48 1.27
CA LEU A 65 15.59 -2.06 0.76
C LEU A 65 16.43 -1.01 0.01
N SER A 66 15.79 -0.14 -0.77
CA SER A 66 16.48 0.93 -1.49
C SER A 66 17.04 1.99 -0.54
N SER A 67 16.26 2.37 0.49
CA SER A 67 16.66 3.34 1.51
C SER A 67 17.83 2.81 2.33
N LEU A 68 17.75 1.55 2.79
CA LEU A 68 18.81 0.91 3.55
C LEU A 68 20.07 0.73 2.69
N GLY A 69 19.92 0.29 1.44
CA GLY A 69 21.03 0.18 0.50
C GLY A 69 21.73 1.52 0.26
N LEU A 70 20.97 2.61 0.14
CA LEU A 70 21.51 3.97 0.05
C LEU A 70 22.23 4.40 1.33
N ALA A 71 21.67 4.11 2.50
CA ALA A 71 22.26 4.49 3.78
C ALA A 71 23.56 3.74 4.10
N MET A 72 23.72 2.51 3.58
CA MET A 72 24.94 1.71 3.77
C MET A 72 26.02 1.95 2.72
N LEU A 73 25.64 2.33 1.50
CA LEU A 73 26.55 2.55 0.36
C LEU A 73 26.88 4.03 0.11
N GLY A 74 26.13 4.95 0.74
CA GLY A 74 26.38 6.39 0.75
C GLY A 74 27.30 6.77 1.89
#